data_AF-A0A933QWS3-F1
#
_entry.id   AF-A0A933QWS3-F1
#
_cell.length_a   1.000
_cell.length_b   1.000
_cell.length_c   1.000
_cell.angle_alpha   90.00
_cell.angle_beta   90.00
_cell.angle_gamma   90.00
#
_symmetry.space_group_name_H-M   'P 1'
#
loop_
_entity.id
_entity.type
_entity.pdbx_description
1 polymer ?
#
loop_
_entity_poly.entity_id
_entity_poly.type
_entity_poly.pdbx_seq_one_letter_code
_entity_poly.pdbx_strand_id
1 'polypeptide(L)' 'MAKPAAQKKTIVEPDLTPYAGRWVAIVRGAITGVGASEQDARLASKYQRPKEEPSVVFVPEELSKRE' A
#
# COMPACT_ATOMS: atom_id res chain seq x y z
N MET A 1 -12.72 29.52 20.58
CA MET A 1 -11.82 28.68 21.40
C MET A 1 -12.16 27.23 21.05
N ALA A 2 -11.34 26.34 20.47
CA ALA A 2 -9.95 26.34 20.03
C ALA A 2 -9.87 25.49 18.74
N LYS A 3 -9.11 25.94 17.74
CA LYS A 3 -8.65 25.07 16.65
C LYS A 3 -7.39 24.35 17.14
N PRO A 4 -7.31 23.04 17.01
CA PRO A 4 -6.10 22.46 16.46
C PRO A 4 -6.46 21.28 15.55
N ALA A 5 -5.68 20.82 14.60
CA ALA A 5 -4.54 21.32 13.89
C ALA A 5 -4.64 20.61 12.54
N ALA A 6 -4.08 21.22 11.50
CA ALA A 6 -3.88 20.67 10.16
C ALA A 6 -4.20 19.18 10.05
N GLN A 7 -5.31 18.86 9.38
CA GLN A 7 -5.45 17.58 8.70
C GLN A 7 -4.34 17.59 7.65
N LYS A 8 -3.13 17.17 8.07
CA LYS A 8 -2.04 16.86 7.16
C LYS A 8 -2.72 16.03 6.09
N LYS A 9 -2.51 16.37 4.82
CA LYS A 9 -2.63 15.38 3.75
C LYS A 9 -1.59 14.31 4.07
N THR A 10 -1.85 13.51 5.10
CA THR A 10 -1.24 12.23 5.30
C THR A 10 -1.83 11.48 4.13
N ILE A 11 -1.10 11.49 3.01
CA ILE A 11 -0.97 10.30 2.17
C ILE A 11 -1.16 9.13 3.11
N VAL A 12 -2.36 8.55 3.10
CA VAL A 12 -2.70 7.44 3.98
C VAL A 12 -1.85 6.32 3.41
N GLU A 13 -0.61 6.22 3.86
CA GLU A 13 0.22 5.06 3.59
C GLU A 13 -0.59 3.91 4.18
N PRO A 14 -1.17 3.04 3.34
CA PRO A 14 -2.08 2.04 3.83
C PRO A 14 -1.31 1.17 4.82
N ASP A 15 -1.96 0.76 5.91
CA ASP A 15 -1.30 -0.05 6.92
C ASP A 15 -0.86 -1.38 6.28
N LEU A 16 0.46 -1.52 6.04
CA LEU A 16 1.05 -2.62 5.30
C LEU A 16 1.39 -3.81 6.21
N THR A 17 1.29 -3.64 7.53
CA THR A 17 1.55 -4.65 8.56
C THR A 17 0.84 -6.00 8.30
N PRO A 18 -0.46 -6.07 7.92
CA PRO A 18 -1.11 -7.35 7.59
C PRO A 18 -0.61 -8.00 6.29
N TYR A 19 0.11 -7.26 5.45
CA TYR A 19 0.69 -7.74 4.20
C TYR A 19 2.18 -8.09 4.33
N ALA A 20 2.67 -8.21 5.56
CA ALA A 20 4.00 -8.72 5.86
C ALA A 20 4.32 -10.01 5.08
N GLY A 21 5.47 -9.99 4.39
CA GLY A 21 5.92 -11.06 3.51
C GLY A 21 5.20 -11.11 2.15
N ARG A 22 4.39 -10.11 1.80
CA ARG A 22 3.70 -10.01 0.51
C ARG A 22 4.15 -8.79 -0.27
N TRP A 23 4.00 -8.89 -1.58
CA TRP A 23 4.10 -7.77 -2.51
C TRP A 23 2.76 -7.04 -2.56
N VAL A 24 2.80 -5.73 -2.41
CA VAL A 24 1.62 -4.87 -2.38
C VAL A 24 1.75 -3.83 -3.49
N ALA A 25 0.73 -3.75 -4.35
CA ALA A 25 0.60 -2.73 -5.35
C ALA A 25 -0.24 -1.58 -4.79
N ILE A 26 0.33 -0.38 -4.82
CA ILE A 26 -0.26 0.85 -4.32
C ILE A 26 -0.44 1.80 -5.49
N VAL A 27 -1.67 2.30 -5.67
CA VAL A 27 -2.02 3.32 -6.64
C VAL A 27 -2.60 4.51 -5.88
N ARG A 28 -1.98 5.68 -6.03
CA ARG A 28 -2.42 6.93 -5.36
C ARG A 28 -2.64 6.81 -3.84
N GLY A 29 -1.87 5.96 -3.17
CA GLY A 29 -2.00 5.71 -1.72
C GLY A 29 -3.11 4.71 -1.35
N ALA A 30 -3.70 4.00 -2.30
CA ALA A 30 -4.63 2.90 -2.05
C ALA A 30 -4.02 1.57 -2.47
N ILE A 31 -4.21 0.52 -1.66
CA ILE A 31 -3.85 -0.84 -2.05
C ILE A 31 -4.82 -1.31 -3.14
N THR A 32 -4.26 -1.64 -4.29
CA THR A 32 -5.02 -2.09 -5.47
C THR A 32 -4.66 -3.50 -5.89
N GLY A 33 -3.66 -4.12 -5.27
CA GLY A 33 -3.29 -5.50 -5.54
C GLY A 33 -2.33 -6.03 -4.50
N VAL A 34 -2.39 -7.32 -4.23
CA VAL A 34 -1.45 -8.02 -3.36
C VAL A 34 -1.08 -9.35 -3.99
N GLY A 35 0.14 -9.80 -3.79
CA GLY A 35 0.64 -11.03 -4.39
C GLY A 35 1.86 -11.61 -3.69
N ALA A 36 2.17 -12.86 -4.03
CA ALA A 36 3.39 -13.53 -3.58
C ALA A 36 4.64 -13.06 -4.33
N SER A 37 4.48 -12.23 -5.36
CA SER A 37 5.56 -11.71 -6.21
C SER A 37 5.21 -10.33 -6.76
N GLU A 38 6.24 -9.56 -7.15
CA GLU A 38 6.07 -8.22 -7.72
C GLU A 38 5.12 -8.21 -8.93
N GLN A 39 5.29 -9.18 -9.82
CA GLN A 39 4.48 -9.33 -11.02
C GLN A 39 3.01 -9.62 -10.70
N ASP A 40 2.76 -10.41 -9.65
CA ASP A 40 1.43 -10.82 -9.22
C ASP A 40 0.66 -9.63 -8.63
N ALA A 41 1.31 -8.85 -7.76
CA ALA A 41 0.77 -7.61 -7.23
C ALA A 41 0.51 -6.58 -8.34
N ARG A 42 1.43 -6.44 -9.31
CA ARG A 42 1.25 -5.57 -10.48
C ARG A 42 0.06 -6.00 -11.32
N LEU A 43 -0.07 -7.30 -11.59
CA LEU A 43 -1.14 -7.85 -12.43
C LEU A 43 -2.50 -7.65 -11.75
N ALA A 44 -2.59 -7.95 -10.45
CA ALA A 44 -3.79 -7.70 -9.64
C ALA A 44 -4.20 -6.21 -9.70
N SER A 45 -3.24 -5.29 -9.55
CA SER A 45 -3.54 -3.88 -9.68
C SER A 45 -3.92 -3.47 -11.11
N LYS A 46 -3.28 -4.03 -12.13
CA LYS A 46 -3.66 -3.77 -13.53
C LYS A 46 -5.06 -4.28 -13.84
N TYR A 47 -5.49 -5.37 -13.20
CA TYR A 47 -6.83 -5.89 -13.34
C TYR A 47 -7.87 -4.93 -12.75
N GLN A 48 -7.60 -4.35 -11.57
CA GLN A 48 -8.48 -3.36 -10.95
C GLN A 48 -8.44 -1.98 -11.64
N ARG A 49 -7.26 -1.53 -12.05
CA ARG A 49 -7.02 -0.19 -12.63
C ARG A 49 -6.01 -0.30 -13.78
N PRO A 50 -6.43 -0.70 -14.98
CA PRO A 50 -5.52 -0.86 -16.12
C PRO A 50 -4.91 0.45 -16.63
N LYS A 51 -5.48 1.61 -16.24
CA LYS A 51 -5.06 2.95 -16.67
C LYS A 51 -4.10 3.64 -15.71
N GLU A 52 -3.86 3.08 -14.52
CA GLU A 52 -2.97 3.67 -13.52
C GLU A 52 -1.71 2.80 -13.37
N GLU A 53 -0.57 3.43 -13.13
CA GLU A 53 0.68 2.73 -12.86
C GLU A 53 0.77 2.38 -11.37
N PRO A 54 0.68 1.09 -11.00
CA PRO A 54 0.89 0.68 -9.62
C PRO A 54 2.35 0.82 -9.22
N SER A 55 2.59 1.45 -8.07
CA SER A 55 3.84 1.32 -7.34
C SER A 55 3.81 0.02 -6.56
N VAL A 56 4.66 -0.93 -6.93
CA VAL A 56 4.73 -2.22 -6.26
C VAL A 56 5.82 -2.15 -5.20
N VAL A 57 5.46 -2.46 -3.96
CA VAL A 57 6.36 -2.47 -2.81
C VAL A 57 6.35 -3.85 -2.16
N PHE A 58 7.53 -4.35 -1.81
CA PHE A 58 7.64 -5.55 -1.00
C PHE A 58 7.55 -5.16 0.48
N VAL A 59 6.64 -5.79 1.21
CA VAL A 59 6.51 -5.58 2.65
C VAL A 59 7.33 -6.67 3.35
N PRO A 60 8.53 -6.37 3.87
CA PRO A 60 9.27 -7.35 4.67
C PRO A 60 8.49 -7.72 5.94
N GLU A 61 8.58 -8.98 6.37
CA GLU A 61 7.94 -9.43 7.61
C GLU A 61 8.42 -8.69 8.86
N GLU A 62 9.59 -8.03 8.79
CA GLU A 62 10.11 -7.19 9.87
C GLU A 62 9.18 -6.02 10.21
N LEU A 63 8.40 -5.50 9.24
CA LEU A 63 7.38 -4.47 9.49
C LEU A 63 6.17 -4.98 10.28
N SER A 64 5.97 -6.30 10.34
CA SER A 64 4.94 -6.93 11.19
C SER A 64 5.32 -6.87 12.66
N LYS A 65 6.63 -6.94 12.95
CA LYS A 65 7.18 -6.89 14.31
C LYS A 65 7.42 -5.46 14.75
N ARG A 66 6.35 -4.75 15.08
CA ARG A 66 6.44 -3.74 16.15
C ARG A 66 5.82 -4.35 17.40
N GLU A 67 6.63 -5.10 18.15
CA GLU A 67 6.45 -5.33 19.58
C GLU A 67 7.47 -4.52 20.37
#